data_AF-A0A077XQJ9-F1
#
_entry.id   AF-A0A077XQJ9-F1
#
_cell.length_a   1.000
_cell.length_b   1.000
_cell.length_c   1.000
_cell.angle_alpha   90.00
_cell.angle_beta   90.00
_cell.angle_gamma   90.00
#
_symmetry.space_group_name_H-M   'P 1'
#
loop_
_entity.id
_entity.type
_entity.pdbx_description
1 polymer ?
#
loop_
_entity_poly.entity_id
_entity_poly.type
_entity_poly.pdbx_seq_one_letter_code
_entity_poly.pdbx_strand_id
1 'polypeptide(L)'
;MSGFNVISAILRGSWLLDNNWIDSNWSLIQMMLEGENVSLDTQTKQNLILDSSLAIYDRRRDRWSKASKDSFALYDLRGPIMHYGFCGDGTDELHNAFIDAESAGNISGHFFLIDSPGGQADGVLEFMQSIIGASKPSVSFVNGGMAASGGGFLATAADAVFASSRLCEIGSFGGYSTLLDATEREEREGVKRIIIKAKQSKDKNTVYELAKAGDKEALAELTDRISLVTGELLDTVRTGRGDRLKNDSWATGKMFFAEEAMKIGLIDGIGPMSTALDHLRKLTTQKKSKNFNMNTFTNVAALASVEADGAEQALDLANADLTSAGITNFTIVEQSVIDEGARVTAELATANTSLASANTTIADQLVELETKTTRISTLEGVIARRAAVDPGAKTKAAADSTNKAEIDAGEEPKVAAHNQIADKGWLGV
;
A
#
# COMPACT_ATOMS: atom_id res chain seq x y z
N MET A 1 -0.22 -17.30 -15.54
CA MET A 1 0.71 -16.40 -14.80
C MET A 1 0.09 -15.79 -13.53
N SER A 2 -1.24 -15.80 -13.32
CA SER A 2 -1.86 -15.20 -12.12
C SER A 2 -1.53 -15.91 -10.79
N GLY A 3 -1.27 -17.23 -10.81
CA GLY A 3 -0.98 -17.99 -9.58
C GLY A 3 0.37 -17.70 -8.91
N PHE A 4 1.35 -17.14 -9.65
CA PHE A 4 2.69 -16.90 -9.09
C PHE A 4 2.68 -15.82 -7.99
N ASN A 5 1.87 -14.78 -8.14
CA ASN A 5 1.78 -13.70 -7.16
C ASN A 5 1.15 -14.17 -5.85
N VAL A 6 0.12 -15.02 -5.91
CA VAL A 6 -0.51 -15.61 -4.73
C VAL A 6 0.43 -16.57 -4.01
N ILE A 7 1.06 -17.50 -4.74
CA ILE A 7 2.01 -18.44 -4.15
C ILE A 7 3.21 -17.68 -3.55
N SER A 8 3.71 -16.64 -4.23
CA SER A 8 4.79 -15.80 -3.70
C SER A 8 4.37 -15.02 -2.46
N ALA A 9 3.14 -14.52 -2.40
CA ALA A 9 2.62 -13.83 -1.22
C ALA A 9 2.50 -14.81 -0.04
N ILE A 10 1.92 -15.99 -0.25
CA ILE A 10 1.75 -17.04 0.78
C ILE A 10 3.10 -17.40 1.40
N LEU A 11 4.12 -17.59 0.58
CA LEU A 11 5.43 -18.06 1.03
C LEU A 11 6.31 -16.98 1.67
N ARG A 12 5.98 -15.68 1.56
CA ARG A 12 6.89 -14.59 1.95
C ARG A 12 6.26 -13.47 2.77
N GLY A 13 4.92 -13.39 2.81
CA GLY A 13 4.20 -12.29 3.46
C GLY A 13 4.09 -12.44 4.98
N SER A 14 3.76 -11.32 5.63
CA SER A 14 3.22 -11.33 6.99
C SER A 14 1.71 -11.56 6.91
N TRP A 15 1.23 -12.52 7.69
CA TRP A 15 -0.15 -12.99 7.67
C TRP A 15 -0.87 -12.64 8.97
N LEU A 16 -2.08 -12.15 8.79
CA LEU A 16 -3.08 -11.76 9.76
C LEU A 16 -4.31 -12.65 9.50
N LEU A 17 -4.16 -13.98 9.52
CA LEU A 17 -5.21 -14.93 9.10
C LEU A 17 -5.51 -15.95 10.20
N ASP A 18 -6.80 -16.22 10.47
CA ASP A 18 -7.20 -17.29 11.40
C ASP A 18 -6.69 -18.67 10.94
N ASN A 19 -6.02 -19.40 11.85
CA ASN A 19 -5.41 -20.69 11.54
C ASN A 19 -6.43 -21.80 11.29
N ASN A 20 -7.61 -21.78 11.92
CA ASN A 20 -8.61 -22.81 11.68
C ASN A 20 -9.12 -22.75 10.24
N TRP A 21 -9.11 -21.56 9.63
CA TRP A 21 -9.43 -21.39 8.22
C TRP A 21 -8.40 -22.07 7.31
N ILE A 22 -7.10 -21.97 7.64
CA ILE A 22 -6.03 -22.68 6.91
C ILE A 22 -6.24 -24.19 7.02
N ASP A 23 -6.44 -24.69 8.24
CA ASP A 23 -6.62 -26.13 8.51
C ASP A 23 -7.87 -26.69 7.81
N SER A 24 -8.95 -25.92 7.79
CA SER A 24 -10.21 -26.30 7.10
C SER A 24 -10.04 -26.40 5.58
N ASN A 25 -9.03 -25.76 5.01
CA ASN A 25 -8.72 -25.78 3.58
C ASN A 25 -7.52 -26.68 3.24
N TRP A 26 -6.98 -27.42 4.22
CA TRP A 26 -5.77 -28.24 4.03
C TRP A 26 -5.88 -29.27 2.92
N SER A 27 -7.06 -29.88 2.74
CA SER A 27 -7.32 -30.83 1.66
C SER A 27 -7.14 -30.22 0.27
N LEU A 28 -7.60 -28.98 0.07
CA LEU A 28 -7.41 -28.25 -1.20
C LEU A 28 -5.94 -27.91 -1.43
N ILE A 29 -5.22 -27.53 -0.36
CA ILE A 29 -3.78 -27.27 -0.42
C ILE A 29 -3.02 -28.55 -0.83
N GLN A 30 -3.36 -29.71 -0.25
CA GLN A 30 -2.77 -30.99 -0.61
C GLN A 30 -3.01 -31.35 -2.09
N MET A 31 -4.25 -31.22 -2.58
CA MET A 31 -4.57 -31.44 -4.00
C MET A 31 -3.72 -30.56 -4.92
N MET A 32 -3.54 -29.27 -4.59
CA MET A 32 -2.68 -28.37 -5.37
C MET A 32 -1.20 -28.79 -5.33
N LEU A 33 -0.70 -29.23 -4.17
CA LEU A 33 0.68 -29.71 -4.01
C LEU A 33 0.95 -30.99 -4.80
N GLU A 34 -0.06 -31.86 -4.94
CA GLU A 34 -0.02 -33.09 -5.73
C GLU A 34 -0.19 -32.82 -7.25
N GLY A 35 -0.38 -31.56 -7.64
CA GLY A 35 -0.53 -31.14 -9.03
C GLY A 35 -1.93 -31.38 -9.60
N GLU A 36 -2.93 -31.62 -8.73
CA GLU A 36 -4.32 -31.74 -9.16
C GLU A 36 -4.91 -30.39 -9.56
N ASN A 37 -5.80 -30.41 -10.56
CA ASN A 37 -6.53 -29.21 -10.96
C ASN A 37 -7.66 -28.92 -9.97
N VAL A 38 -7.42 -27.98 -9.07
CA VAL A 38 -8.45 -27.44 -8.16
C VAL A 38 -9.16 -26.27 -8.85
N SER A 39 -10.45 -26.44 -9.12
CA SER A 39 -11.30 -25.35 -9.61
C SER A 39 -11.69 -24.44 -8.44
N LEU A 40 -11.06 -23.27 -8.35
CA LEU A 40 -11.48 -22.23 -7.42
C LEU A 40 -12.57 -21.39 -8.07
N ASP A 41 -13.70 -21.21 -7.36
CA ASP A 41 -14.75 -20.31 -7.82
C ASP A 41 -14.20 -18.87 -7.84
N THR A 42 -14.21 -18.24 -9.00
CA THR A 42 -13.71 -16.87 -9.16
C THR A 42 -14.83 -15.90 -8.85
N GLN A 43 -14.73 -15.14 -7.75
CA GLN A 43 -15.62 -14.00 -7.58
C GLN A 43 -15.17 -12.88 -8.53
N THR A 44 -16.13 -12.27 -9.21
CA THR A 44 -15.89 -11.07 -10.01
C THR A 44 -15.70 -9.87 -9.08
N LYS A 45 -14.70 -9.03 -9.38
CA LYS A 45 -14.49 -7.70 -8.76
C LYS A 45 -15.72 -6.82 -8.96
N GLN A 46 -16.29 -6.26 -7.89
CA GLN A 46 -17.59 -5.55 -7.92
C GLN A 46 -17.63 -4.35 -6.97
N ASN A 47 -18.15 -3.21 -7.44
CA ASN A 47 -18.57 -2.14 -6.54
C ASN A 47 -20.04 -2.38 -6.21
N LEU A 48 -20.35 -2.52 -4.92
CA LEU A 48 -21.71 -2.73 -4.47
C LEU A 48 -22.29 -1.42 -3.92
N ILE A 49 -23.56 -1.16 -4.22
CA ILE A 49 -24.29 -0.02 -3.68
C ILE A 49 -25.47 -0.53 -2.87
N LEU A 50 -25.64 0.04 -1.68
CA LEU A 50 -26.85 -0.10 -0.87
C LEU A 50 -27.72 1.14 -1.06
N ASP A 51 -28.92 0.95 -1.61
CA ASP A 51 -29.91 2.01 -1.74
C ASP A 51 -30.80 2.14 -0.49
N SER A 52 -31.73 3.09 -0.52
CA SER A 52 -32.69 3.32 0.56
C SER A 52 -33.64 2.14 0.82
N SER A 53 -33.79 1.23 -0.14
CA SER A 53 -34.63 0.02 -0.05
C SER A 53 -33.89 -1.21 0.48
N LEU A 54 -32.60 -1.09 0.85
CA LEU A 54 -31.72 -2.22 1.19
C LEU A 54 -31.38 -3.13 -0.01
N ALA A 55 -31.68 -2.70 -1.23
CA ALA A 55 -31.31 -3.46 -2.41
C ALA A 55 -29.82 -3.28 -2.67
N ILE A 56 -29.11 -4.41 -2.80
CA ILE A 56 -27.72 -4.46 -3.21
C ILE A 56 -27.70 -4.46 -4.74
N TYR A 57 -27.04 -3.46 -5.33
CA TYR A 57 -26.78 -3.43 -6.77
C TYR A 57 -25.30 -3.62 -7.05
N ASP A 58 -24.97 -4.62 -7.86
CA ASP A 58 -23.68 -4.71 -8.52
C ASP A 58 -23.60 -3.62 -9.61
N ARG A 59 -22.66 -2.70 -9.44
CA ARG A 59 -22.27 -1.78 -10.50
C ARG A 59 -20.80 -1.99 -10.78
N ARG A 60 -20.50 -2.58 -11.94
CA ARG A 60 -19.14 -2.63 -12.48
C ARG A 60 -18.46 -1.26 -12.35
N ARG A 61 -17.15 -1.30 -12.05
CA ARG A 61 -16.16 -0.26 -11.66
C ARG A 61 -16.43 1.23 -11.95
N ASP A 62 -17.29 1.62 -12.88
CA ASP A 62 -17.29 2.98 -13.40
C ASP A 62 -18.20 4.00 -12.70
N ARG A 63 -19.16 3.68 -11.81
CA ARG A 63 -20.18 4.71 -11.46
C ARG A 63 -20.77 4.70 -10.05
N TRP A 64 -19.95 5.09 -9.07
CA TRP A 64 -20.50 5.80 -7.90
C TRP A 64 -21.40 6.93 -8.36
N SER A 65 -20.99 7.70 -9.38
CA SER A 65 -21.75 8.78 -10.03
C SER A 65 -23.14 8.43 -10.56
N LYS A 66 -23.47 7.15 -10.82
CA LYS A 66 -24.83 6.73 -11.18
C LYS A 66 -25.70 6.40 -9.98
N ALA A 67 -25.11 6.21 -8.79
CA ALA A 67 -25.87 5.86 -7.59
C ALA A 67 -26.97 6.90 -7.37
N SER A 68 -28.12 6.46 -6.84
CA SER A 68 -29.13 7.40 -6.37
C SER A 68 -28.51 8.35 -5.36
N LYS A 69 -29.04 9.57 -5.27
CA LYS A 69 -28.60 10.50 -4.22
C LYS A 69 -28.82 9.86 -2.84
N ASP A 70 -27.87 10.11 -1.94
CA ASP A 70 -27.87 9.60 -0.56
C ASP A 70 -27.72 8.06 -0.44
N SER A 71 -27.09 7.42 -1.43
CA SER A 71 -26.77 5.98 -1.34
C SER A 71 -25.55 5.72 -0.45
N PHE A 72 -25.38 4.47 -0.03
CA PHE A 72 -24.19 4.02 0.69
C PHE A 72 -23.32 3.14 -0.21
N ALA A 73 -21.99 3.35 -0.12
CA ALA A 73 -21.02 2.45 -0.74
C ALA A 73 -20.89 1.19 0.11
N LEU A 74 -21.08 0.02 -0.50
CA LEU A 74 -20.95 -1.27 0.16
C LEU A 74 -19.61 -1.91 -0.25
N TYR A 75 -18.79 -2.22 0.75
CA TYR A 75 -17.56 -2.96 0.60
C TYR A 75 -17.77 -4.35 1.18
N ASP A 76 -17.52 -5.37 0.37
CA ASP A 76 -17.76 -6.76 0.73
C ASP A 76 -16.44 -7.47 1.03
N LEU A 77 -16.19 -7.67 2.32
CA LEU A 77 -14.96 -8.27 2.85
C LEU A 77 -15.28 -9.70 3.28
N ARG A 78 -15.38 -10.61 2.29
CA ARG A 78 -15.66 -12.02 2.49
C ARG A 78 -14.45 -12.90 2.16
N GLY A 79 -14.11 -13.80 3.08
CA GLY A 79 -12.97 -14.69 2.95
C GLY A 79 -11.61 -13.99 3.16
N PRO A 80 -10.51 -14.64 2.79
CA PRO A 80 -9.17 -14.11 3.01
C PRO A 80 -8.91 -12.82 2.22
N ILE A 81 -8.30 -11.85 2.89
CA ILE A 81 -7.94 -10.53 2.34
C ILE A 81 -6.51 -10.58 1.81
N MET A 82 -6.31 -10.27 0.54
CA MET A 82 -4.98 -10.18 -0.08
C MET A 82 -4.66 -8.73 -0.38
N HIS A 83 -3.38 -8.35 -0.46
CA HIS A 83 -3.01 -6.98 -0.84
C HIS A 83 -3.56 -6.61 -2.23
N TYR A 84 -3.34 -7.51 -3.20
CA TYR A 84 -3.91 -7.42 -4.53
C TYR A 84 -4.91 -8.56 -4.76
N GLY A 85 -6.04 -8.23 -5.36
CA GLY A 85 -7.11 -9.18 -5.62
C GLY A 85 -6.71 -10.30 -6.60
N PHE A 86 -6.98 -11.56 -6.22
CA PHE A 86 -6.81 -12.73 -7.08
C PHE A 86 -8.15 -13.28 -7.60
N CYS A 87 -8.98 -13.81 -6.69
CA CYS A 87 -10.34 -14.31 -6.96
C CYS A 87 -11.44 -13.34 -6.50
N GLY A 88 -11.09 -12.08 -6.25
CA GLY A 88 -11.95 -11.01 -5.70
C GLY A 88 -11.17 -9.70 -5.61
N ASP A 89 -11.72 -8.67 -4.96
CA ASP A 89 -10.99 -7.43 -4.69
C ASP A 89 -10.05 -7.61 -3.50
N GLY A 90 -8.80 -7.13 -3.63
CA GLY A 90 -7.83 -7.08 -2.53
C GLY A 90 -7.93 -5.76 -1.77
N THR A 91 -7.09 -5.59 -0.76
CA THR A 91 -7.04 -4.38 0.06
C THR A 91 -6.82 -3.13 -0.79
N ASP A 92 -5.92 -3.19 -1.79
CA ASP A 92 -5.64 -2.06 -2.68
C ASP A 92 -6.85 -1.69 -3.55
N GLU A 93 -7.56 -2.68 -4.12
CA GLU A 93 -8.76 -2.39 -4.91
C GLU A 93 -9.91 -1.85 -4.04
N LEU A 94 -10.11 -2.41 -2.84
CA LEU A 94 -11.12 -1.92 -1.90
C LEU A 94 -10.81 -0.52 -1.39
N HIS A 95 -9.53 -0.23 -1.12
CA HIS A 95 -9.08 1.09 -0.69
C HIS A 95 -9.28 2.13 -1.80
N ASN A 96 -8.90 1.82 -3.04
CA ASN A 96 -9.16 2.72 -4.17
C ASN A 96 -10.66 2.96 -4.38
N ALA A 97 -11.48 1.91 -4.32
CA ALA A 97 -12.93 2.04 -4.40
C ALA A 97 -13.50 2.92 -3.28
N PHE A 98 -12.91 2.84 -2.09
CA PHE A 98 -13.27 3.68 -0.94
C PHE A 98 -12.94 5.16 -1.16
N ILE A 99 -11.75 5.48 -1.65
CA ILE A 99 -11.36 6.86 -1.98
C ILE A 99 -12.28 7.43 -3.05
N ASP A 100 -12.61 6.65 -4.08
CA ASP A 100 -13.54 7.06 -5.13
C ASP A 100 -14.94 7.33 -4.57
N ALA A 101 -15.45 6.47 -3.69
CA ALA A 101 -16.75 6.65 -3.04
C ALA A 101 -16.77 7.86 -2.09
N GLU A 102 -15.66 8.13 -1.41
CA GLU A 102 -15.49 9.29 -0.54
C GLU A 102 -15.57 10.59 -1.35
N SER A 103 -15.02 10.62 -2.56
CA SER A 103 -15.12 11.80 -3.45
C SER A 103 -16.50 11.94 -4.13
N ALA A 104 -17.31 10.88 -4.19
CA ALA A 104 -18.57 10.88 -4.94
C ALA A 104 -19.73 11.59 -4.21
N GLY A 105 -20.23 12.70 -4.77
CA GLY A 105 -21.26 13.54 -4.13
C GLY A 105 -22.64 12.90 -3.91
N ASN A 106 -22.92 11.76 -4.54
CA ASN A 106 -24.16 10.99 -4.34
C ASN A 106 -24.03 9.84 -3.33
N ILE A 107 -22.82 9.55 -2.86
CA ILE A 107 -22.56 8.63 -1.76
C ILE A 107 -22.53 9.42 -0.46
N SER A 108 -23.34 9.00 0.50
CA SER A 108 -23.47 9.67 1.81
C SER A 108 -22.74 8.96 2.94
N GLY A 109 -22.24 7.74 2.74
CA GLY A 109 -21.55 6.96 3.76
C GLY A 109 -21.07 5.61 3.25
N HIS A 110 -20.33 4.93 4.12
CA HIS A 110 -19.61 3.69 3.83
C HIS A 110 -20.16 2.55 4.69
N PHE A 111 -20.38 1.39 4.08
CA PHE A 111 -20.87 0.22 4.76
C PHE A 111 -19.96 -0.97 4.46
N PHE A 112 -19.35 -1.57 5.48
CA PHE A 112 -18.48 -2.74 5.34
C PHE A 112 -19.26 -3.98 5.76
N LEU A 113 -19.49 -4.90 4.83
CA LEU A 113 -20.06 -6.21 5.11
C LEU A 113 -18.93 -7.21 5.27
N ILE A 114 -18.82 -7.83 6.45
CA ILE A 114 -17.62 -8.58 6.84
C ILE A 114 -17.98 -10.01 7.22
N ASP A 115 -17.31 -10.95 6.58
CA ASP A 115 -17.16 -12.34 7.02
C ASP A 115 -15.78 -12.82 6.58
N SER A 116 -14.76 -12.42 7.34
CA SER A 116 -13.36 -12.58 6.96
C SER A 116 -12.51 -13.13 8.10
N PRO A 117 -11.71 -14.19 7.83
CA PRO A 117 -10.67 -14.67 8.74
C PRO A 117 -9.45 -13.75 8.81
N GLY A 118 -9.41 -12.66 8.03
CA GLY A 118 -8.25 -11.79 7.86
C GLY A 118 -7.47 -12.11 6.59
N GLY A 119 -6.15 -11.93 6.58
CA GLY A 119 -5.30 -12.21 5.43
C GLY A 119 -3.94 -11.51 5.46
N GLN A 120 -3.46 -11.00 4.34
CA GLN A 120 -2.15 -10.34 4.23
C GLN A 120 -2.16 -8.97 4.95
N ALA A 121 -1.09 -8.63 5.67
CA ALA A 121 -0.99 -7.34 6.37
C ALA A 121 -0.85 -6.12 5.44
N ASP A 122 -0.27 -6.34 4.25
CA ASP A 122 0.07 -5.26 3.32
C ASP A 122 -1.18 -4.49 2.84
N GLY A 123 -1.14 -3.16 2.96
CA GLY A 123 -2.23 -2.25 2.60
C GLY A 123 -3.32 -2.09 3.68
N VAL A 124 -3.32 -2.92 4.74
CA VAL A 124 -4.37 -2.86 5.77
C VAL A 124 -4.26 -1.56 6.58
N LEU A 125 -3.04 -1.16 6.93
CA LEU A 125 -2.79 0.04 7.74
C LEU A 125 -3.27 1.31 7.01
N GLU A 126 -2.87 1.48 5.76
CA GLU A 126 -3.22 2.62 4.92
C GLU A 126 -4.74 2.72 4.71
N PHE A 127 -5.40 1.57 4.54
CA PHE A 127 -6.84 1.53 4.40
C PHE A 127 -7.54 1.88 5.71
N MET A 128 -7.12 1.32 6.86
CA MET A 128 -7.66 1.70 8.18
C MET A 128 -7.55 3.21 8.43
N GLN A 129 -6.38 3.80 8.18
CA GLN A 129 -6.15 5.23 8.36
C GLN A 129 -7.08 6.07 7.47
N SER A 130 -7.34 5.62 6.23
CA SER A 130 -8.28 6.27 5.32
C SER A 130 -9.73 6.18 5.80
N ILE A 131 -10.13 5.05 6.39
CA ILE A 131 -11.47 4.89 6.99
C ILE A 131 -11.63 5.83 8.19
N ILE A 132 -10.64 5.88 9.07
CA ILE A 132 -10.65 6.75 10.27
C ILE A 132 -10.66 8.24 9.89
N GLY A 133 -9.91 8.60 8.84
CA GLY A 133 -9.80 9.98 8.36
C GLY A 133 -10.96 10.45 7.48
N ALA A 134 -11.94 9.59 7.17
CA ALA A 134 -12.99 9.92 6.22
C ALA A 134 -14.00 10.95 6.75
N SER A 135 -14.48 11.81 5.85
CA SER A 135 -15.49 12.82 6.19
C SER A 135 -16.89 12.19 6.28
N LYS A 136 -17.21 11.25 5.38
CA LYS A 136 -18.48 10.53 5.38
C LYS A 136 -18.48 9.43 6.44
N PRO A 137 -19.61 9.19 7.12
CA PRO A 137 -19.66 8.19 8.17
C PRO A 137 -19.54 6.76 7.63
N SER A 138 -19.05 5.87 8.47
CA SER A 138 -18.82 4.46 8.13
C SER A 138 -19.39 3.50 9.18
N VAL A 139 -19.93 2.37 8.73
CA VAL A 139 -20.39 1.29 9.63
C VAL A 139 -19.92 -0.06 9.12
N SER A 140 -19.36 -0.87 10.01
CA SER A 140 -19.01 -2.27 9.77
C SER A 140 -20.07 -3.20 10.31
N PHE A 141 -20.38 -4.27 9.57
CA PHE A 141 -21.35 -5.29 9.94
C PHE A 141 -20.80 -6.70 9.73
N VAL A 142 -20.57 -7.42 10.83
CA VAL A 142 -20.13 -8.82 10.84
C VAL A 142 -21.33 -9.72 10.60
N ASN A 143 -21.34 -10.42 9.47
CA ASN A 143 -22.51 -11.17 9.00
C ASN A 143 -22.36 -12.68 9.21
N GLY A 144 -22.73 -13.14 10.40
CA GLY A 144 -22.93 -14.56 10.71
C GLY A 144 -21.65 -15.32 11.03
N GLY A 145 -20.55 -15.04 10.34
CA GLY A 145 -19.23 -15.60 10.64
C GLY A 145 -18.38 -14.68 11.50
N MET A 146 -17.27 -14.18 10.95
CA MET A 146 -16.23 -13.52 11.75
C MET A 146 -15.67 -12.23 11.15
N ALA A 147 -15.10 -11.39 12.01
CA ALA A 147 -14.19 -10.32 11.66
C ALA A 147 -12.88 -10.54 12.43
N ALA A 148 -12.05 -11.43 11.89
CA ALA A 148 -10.78 -11.81 12.50
C ALA A 148 -9.62 -11.06 11.84
N SER A 149 -8.63 -10.70 12.65
CA SER A 149 -7.32 -10.24 12.23
C SER A 149 -7.39 -9.14 11.16
N GLY A 150 -6.87 -9.28 9.95
CA GLY A 150 -6.98 -8.24 8.90
C GLY A 150 -8.40 -7.68 8.69
N GLY A 151 -9.42 -8.56 8.74
CA GLY A 151 -10.83 -8.17 8.64
C GLY A 151 -11.34 -7.47 9.91
N GLY A 152 -10.88 -7.91 11.08
CA GLY A 152 -11.16 -7.26 12.37
C GLY A 152 -10.54 -5.86 12.45
N PHE A 153 -9.29 -5.71 12.01
CA PHE A 153 -8.59 -4.43 11.92
C PHE A 153 -9.40 -3.43 11.09
N LEU A 154 -9.76 -3.79 9.85
CA LEU A 154 -10.62 -2.95 8.99
C LEU A 154 -12.00 -2.70 9.60
N ALA A 155 -12.61 -3.70 10.23
CA ALA A 155 -13.92 -3.55 10.88
C ALA A 155 -13.89 -2.43 11.92
N THR A 156 -12.88 -2.45 12.80
CA THR A 156 -12.74 -1.53 13.94
C THR A 156 -12.31 -0.11 13.56
N ALA A 157 -11.87 0.11 12.31
CA ALA A 157 -11.58 1.44 11.79
C ALA A 157 -12.85 2.27 11.52
N ALA A 158 -14.01 1.63 11.35
CA ALA A 158 -15.28 2.31 11.07
C ALA A 158 -15.86 3.06 12.29
N ASP A 159 -16.74 4.03 12.04
CA ASP A 159 -17.38 4.82 13.11
C ASP A 159 -18.23 3.96 14.05
N ALA A 160 -18.79 2.85 13.56
CA ALA A 160 -19.45 1.85 14.42
C ALA A 160 -19.34 0.44 13.84
N VAL A 161 -19.37 -0.57 14.71
CA VAL A 161 -19.28 -1.99 14.36
C VAL A 161 -20.45 -2.74 14.97
N PHE A 162 -21.15 -3.51 14.15
CA PHE A 162 -22.28 -4.34 14.54
C PHE A 162 -22.04 -5.80 14.16
N ALA A 163 -22.62 -6.72 14.93
CA ALA A 163 -22.62 -8.14 14.63
C ALA A 163 -24.05 -8.65 14.41
N SER A 164 -24.24 -9.56 13.45
CA SER A 164 -25.57 -10.10 13.12
C SER A 164 -26.16 -10.97 14.24
N SER A 165 -25.30 -11.62 15.03
CA SER A 165 -25.71 -12.50 16.13
C SER A 165 -24.65 -12.57 17.23
N ARG A 166 -25.04 -13.16 18.37
CA ARG A 166 -24.12 -13.45 19.49
C ARG A 166 -23.03 -14.47 19.13
N LEU A 167 -23.23 -15.25 18.08
CA LEU A 167 -22.30 -16.28 17.63
C LEU A 167 -21.20 -15.73 16.71
N CYS A 168 -21.34 -14.49 16.23
CA CYS A 168 -20.28 -13.87 15.45
C CYS A 168 -19.03 -13.68 16.30
N GLU A 169 -17.88 -13.81 15.66
CA GLU A 169 -16.57 -13.72 16.32
C GLU A 169 -15.80 -12.51 15.81
N ILE A 170 -15.19 -11.77 16.72
CA ILE A 170 -14.40 -10.57 16.45
C ILE A 170 -13.13 -10.68 17.26
N GLY A 171 -11.97 -10.45 16.65
CA GLY A 171 -10.71 -10.59 17.38
C GLY A 171 -9.55 -10.97 16.47
N SER A 172 -8.62 -11.77 17.01
CA SER A 172 -7.37 -12.15 16.34
C SER A 172 -6.53 -10.95 15.92
N PHE A 173 -6.59 -9.87 16.71
CA PHE A 173 -5.73 -8.69 16.56
C PHE A 173 -4.29 -9.05 16.93
N GLY A 174 -3.53 -9.47 15.94
CA GLY A 174 -2.18 -9.98 16.05
C GLY A 174 -1.68 -10.40 14.67
N GLY A 175 -0.37 -10.63 14.55
CA GLY A 175 0.23 -11.07 13.29
C GLY A 175 1.28 -12.15 13.50
N TYR A 176 1.47 -12.96 12.46
CA TYR A 176 2.52 -13.98 12.40
C TYR A 176 3.08 -14.08 10.99
N SER A 177 4.21 -14.77 10.86
CA SER A 177 4.74 -15.21 9.59
C SER A 177 5.30 -16.61 9.74
N THR A 178 5.24 -17.38 8.67
CA THR A 178 5.68 -18.78 8.66
C THR A 178 6.82 -18.94 7.67
N LEU A 179 7.95 -19.49 8.13
CA LEU A 179 9.05 -19.90 7.27
C LEU A 179 8.98 -21.40 7.00
N LEU A 180 8.81 -21.77 5.74
CA LEU A 180 8.88 -23.17 5.32
C LEU A 180 10.32 -23.54 4.96
N ASP A 181 10.86 -24.57 5.60
CA ASP A 181 12.15 -25.15 5.22
C ASP A 181 11.98 -26.45 4.44
N ALA A 182 12.33 -26.43 3.15
CA ALA A 182 12.27 -27.59 2.25
C ALA A 182 13.62 -28.29 2.07
N THR A 183 14.67 -27.90 2.82
CA THR A 183 16.05 -28.37 2.60
C THR A 183 16.17 -29.90 2.70
N GLU A 184 15.65 -30.53 3.76
CA GLU A 184 15.70 -32.00 3.91
C GLU A 184 14.93 -32.76 2.82
N ARG A 185 13.86 -32.17 2.28
CA ARG A 185 13.10 -32.78 1.19
C ARG A 185 13.92 -32.76 -0.10
N GLU A 186 14.47 -31.60 -0.43
CA GLU A 186 15.29 -31.43 -1.64
C GLU A 186 16.55 -32.30 -1.62
N GLU A 187 17.20 -32.43 -0.46
CA GLU A 187 18.36 -33.32 -0.31
C GLU A 187 18.00 -34.80 -0.57
N ARG A 188 16.84 -35.25 -0.08
CA ARG A 188 16.32 -36.61 -0.36
C ARG A 188 16.00 -36.82 -1.84
N GLU A 189 15.58 -35.77 -2.53
CA GLU A 189 15.34 -35.77 -3.98
C GLU A 189 16.64 -35.60 -4.81
N GLY A 190 17.79 -35.49 -4.15
CA GLY A 190 19.10 -35.33 -4.79
C GLY A 190 19.37 -33.91 -5.32
N VAL A 191 18.55 -32.93 -4.94
CA VAL A 191 18.69 -31.53 -5.33
C VAL A 191 19.70 -30.84 -4.40
N LYS A 192 20.69 -30.16 -4.99
CA LYS A 192 21.67 -29.35 -4.26
C LYS A 192 21.46 -27.87 -4.53
N ARG A 193 21.14 -27.09 -3.50
CA ARG A 193 21.10 -25.63 -3.59
C ARG A 193 22.49 -25.03 -3.45
N ILE A 194 22.93 -24.29 -4.46
CA ILE A 194 24.15 -23.47 -4.43
C ILE A 194 23.72 -22.01 -4.50
N ILE A 195 23.94 -21.26 -3.42
CA ILE A 195 23.58 -19.84 -3.33
C ILE A 195 24.83 -18.99 -3.55
N ILE A 196 24.80 -18.15 -4.58
CA ILE A 196 25.87 -17.18 -4.88
C ILE A 196 25.29 -15.79 -4.65
N LYS A 197 25.84 -15.05 -3.69
CA LYS A 197 25.45 -13.66 -3.41
C LYS A 197 26.46 -12.70 -4.04
N ALA A 198 25.96 -11.60 -4.60
CA ALA A 198 26.82 -10.48 -4.99
C ALA A 198 27.52 -9.91 -3.74
N LYS A 199 28.72 -9.35 -3.90
CA LYS A 199 29.49 -8.76 -2.78
C LYS A 199 28.70 -7.67 -2.05
N GLN A 200 27.89 -6.91 -2.79
CA GLN A 200 27.02 -5.84 -2.31
C GLN A 200 25.75 -6.35 -1.60
N SER A 201 25.46 -7.66 -1.67
CA SER A 201 24.25 -8.29 -1.13
C SER A 201 24.54 -9.22 0.04
N LYS A 202 25.60 -8.95 0.82
CA LYS A 202 26.03 -9.80 1.94
C LYS A 202 24.93 -10.04 3.00
N ASP A 203 24.04 -9.07 3.19
CA ASP A 203 22.96 -9.14 4.19
C ASP A 203 21.65 -9.68 3.59
N LYS A 204 21.59 -9.83 2.26
CA LYS A 204 20.37 -10.25 1.56
C LYS A 204 19.99 -11.68 1.96
N ASN A 205 18.79 -11.81 2.51
CA ASN A 205 18.20 -13.04 3.04
C ASN A 205 18.97 -13.72 4.18
N THR A 206 20.04 -13.10 4.69
CA THR A 206 20.91 -13.72 5.69
C THR A 206 20.16 -13.99 7.00
N VAL A 207 19.29 -13.07 7.43
CA VAL A 207 18.43 -13.27 8.62
C VAL A 207 17.53 -14.51 8.48
N TYR A 208 16.94 -14.75 7.30
CA TYR A 208 16.08 -15.91 7.08
C TYR A 208 16.87 -17.22 6.99
N GLU A 209 18.07 -17.19 6.43
CA GLU A 209 18.98 -18.34 6.38
C GLU A 209 19.41 -18.75 7.79
N LEU A 210 19.81 -17.78 8.62
CA LEU A 210 20.20 -18.00 10.01
C LEU A 210 19.02 -18.49 10.86
N ALA A 211 17.84 -17.90 10.69
CA ALA A 211 16.63 -18.32 11.40
C ALA A 211 16.27 -19.79 11.12
N LYS A 212 16.37 -20.23 9.85
CA LYS A 212 16.16 -21.65 9.48
C LYS A 212 17.21 -22.58 10.08
N ALA A 213 18.44 -22.09 10.27
CA ALA A 213 19.50 -22.83 10.97
C ALA A 213 19.32 -22.84 12.51
N GLY A 214 18.25 -22.25 13.04
CA GLY A 214 17.95 -22.22 14.47
C GLY A 214 18.65 -21.09 15.24
N ASP A 215 19.18 -20.09 14.54
CA ASP A 215 19.80 -18.93 15.18
C ASP A 215 18.77 -18.09 15.95
N LYS A 216 19.04 -17.88 17.24
CA LYS A 216 18.10 -17.20 18.15
C LYS A 216 18.03 -15.69 17.92
N GLU A 217 19.13 -15.06 17.51
CA GLU A 217 19.17 -13.61 17.27
C GLU A 217 18.42 -13.28 15.98
N ALA A 218 18.60 -14.09 14.93
CA ALA A 218 17.84 -13.96 13.70
C ALA A 218 16.33 -14.20 13.90
N LEU A 219 15.95 -15.19 14.73
CA LEU A 219 14.55 -15.42 15.10
C LEU A 219 13.96 -14.23 15.89
N ALA A 220 14.74 -13.62 16.79
CA ALA A 220 14.33 -12.42 17.50
C ALA A 220 14.15 -11.23 16.54
N GLU A 221 15.10 -11.01 15.62
CA GLU A 221 14.99 -9.94 14.61
C GLU A 221 13.72 -10.12 13.74
N LEU A 222 13.42 -11.34 13.29
CA LEU A 222 12.20 -11.61 12.54
C LEU A 222 10.93 -11.38 13.39
N THR A 223 10.98 -11.71 14.68
CA THR A 223 9.90 -11.44 15.62
C THR A 223 9.66 -9.94 15.78
N ASP A 224 10.72 -9.15 15.92
CA ASP A 224 10.65 -7.69 16.03
C ASP A 224 10.04 -7.05 14.77
N ARG A 225 10.39 -7.57 13.59
CA ARG A 225 9.81 -7.11 12.32
C ARG A 225 8.29 -7.34 12.24
N ILE A 226 7.81 -8.50 12.68
CA ILE A 226 6.35 -8.78 12.75
C ILE A 226 5.68 -7.93 13.83
N SER A 227 6.38 -7.72 14.96
CA SER A 227 5.90 -6.92 16.07
C SER A 227 5.72 -5.45 15.69
N LEU A 228 6.61 -4.89 14.86
CA LEU A 228 6.47 -3.54 14.33
C LEU A 228 5.16 -3.37 13.54
N VAL A 229 4.91 -4.24 12.56
CA VAL A 229 3.70 -4.19 11.73
C VAL A 229 2.44 -4.36 12.58
N THR A 230 2.47 -5.33 13.50
CA THR A 230 1.34 -5.61 14.39
C THR A 230 1.07 -4.44 15.34
N GLY A 231 2.13 -3.81 15.87
CA GLY A 231 2.05 -2.67 16.77
C GLY A 231 1.31 -1.49 16.15
N GLU A 232 1.68 -1.10 14.93
CA GLU A 232 1.03 -0.01 14.18
C GLU A 232 -0.47 -0.26 13.97
N LEU A 233 -0.84 -1.50 13.65
CA LEU A 233 -2.25 -1.88 13.48
C LEU A 233 -3.02 -1.81 14.81
N LEU A 234 -2.42 -2.31 15.91
CA LEU A 234 -3.02 -2.21 17.25
C LEU A 234 -3.21 -0.77 17.69
N ASP A 235 -2.21 0.09 17.45
CA ASP A 235 -2.30 1.52 17.76
C ASP A 235 -3.38 2.19 16.92
N THR A 236 -3.54 1.81 15.66
CA THR A 236 -4.62 2.30 14.81
C THR A 236 -6.00 1.89 15.34
N VAL A 237 -6.15 0.68 15.89
CA VAL A 237 -7.40 0.28 16.59
C VAL A 237 -7.65 1.15 17.82
N ARG A 238 -6.60 1.45 18.61
CA ARG A 238 -6.72 2.36 19.77
C ARG A 238 -7.20 3.74 19.34
N THR A 239 -6.64 4.29 18.26
CA THR A 239 -7.05 5.57 17.69
C THR A 239 -8.50 5.55 17.19
N GLY A 240 -8.89 4.52 16.43
CA GLY A 240 -10.23 4.43 15.85
C GLY A 240 -11.33 4.19 16.90
N ARG A 241 -11.10 3.28 17.85
CA ARG A 241 -12.10 2.93 18.86
C ARG A 241 -12.12 3.88 20.06
N GLY A 242 -10.97 4.43 20.45
CA GLY A 242 -10.84 5.40 21.56
C GLY A 242 -11.48 4.90 22.86
N ASP A 243 -12.23 5.78 23.53
CA ASP A 243 -12.89 5.53 24.83
C ASP A 243 -13.90 4.36 24.83
N ARG A 244 -14.24 3.83 23.65
CA ARG A 244 -15.07 2.64 23.55
C ARG A 244 -14.34 1.43 24.11
N LEU A 245 -13.02 1.32 23.88
CA LEU A 245 -12.20 0.24 24.44
C LEU A 245 -12.17 0.34 25.95
N LYS A 246 -12.49 -0.78 26.62
CA LYS A 246 -12.58 -0.83 28.10
C LYS A 246 -11.32 -1.34 28.77
N ASN A 247 -10.47 -2.03 28.02
CA ASN A 247 -9.18 -2.57 28.45
C ASN A 247 -8.41 -3.06 27.21
N ASP A 248 -7.19 -3.56 27.41
CA ASP A 248 -6.31 -4.08 26.35
C ASP A 248 -6.38 -5.61 26.15
N SER A 249 -7.36 -6.31 26.74
CA SER A 249 -7.43 -7.78 26.61
C SER A 249 -7.62 -8.26 25.17
N TRP A 250 -8.16 -7.39 24.30
CA TRP A 250 -8.34 -7.64 22.87
C TRP A 250 -7.02 -7.67 22.08
N ALA A 251 -5.97 -7.00 22.56
CA ALA A 251 -4.69 -6.82 21.86
C ALA A 251 -3.71 -7.99 22.10
N THR A 252 -4.23 -9.23 22.07
CA THR A 252 -3.49 -10.45 22.41
C THR A 252 -3.51 -11.51 21.30
N GLY A 253 -4.18 -11.24 20.18
CA GLY A 253 -4.46 -12.24 19.13
C GLY A 253 -5.59 -13.21 19.46
N LYS A 254 -6.32 -13.03 20.57
CA LYS A 254 -7.47 -13.88 20.94
C LYS A 254 -8.73 -13.53 20.13
N MET A 255 -9.58 -14.53 19.86
CA MET A 255 -10.95 -14.35 19.35
C MET A 255 -11.98 -14.12 20.47
N PHE A 256 -13.00 -13.32 20.19
CA PHE A 256 -14.07 -12.98 21.12
C PHE A 256 -15.44 -13.18 20.44
N PHE A 257 -16.37 -13.86 21.11
CA PHE A 257 -17.76 -13.82 20.68
C PHE A 257 -18.33 -12.41 20.83
N ALA A 258 -19.32 -12.06 20.01
CA ALA A 258 -19.85 -10.70 19.88
C ALA A 258 -20.24 -10.06 21.23
N GLU A 259 -20.78 -10.84 22.19
CA GLU A 259 -21.09 -10.29 23.51
C GLU A 259 -19.86 -9.87 24.33
N GLU A 260 -18.78 -10.66 24.27
CA GLU A 260 -17.52 -10.33 24.94
C GLU A 260 -16.86 -9.15 24.23
N ALA A 261 -16.84 -9.17 22.89
CA ALA A 261 -16.35 -8.08 22.05
C ALA A 261 -17.08 -6.75 22.36
N MET A 262 -18.41 -6.79 22.56
CA MET A 262 -19.19 -5.61 22.93
C MET A 262 -18.84 -5.10 24.32
N LYS A 263 -18.64 -6.00 25.30
CA LYS A 263 -18.27 -5.63 26.67
C LYS A 263 -16.89 -4.95 26.75
N ILE A 264 -15.94 -5.39 25.93
CA ILE A 264 -14.58 -4.83 25.90
C ILE A 264 -14.43 -3.65 24.91
N GLY A 265 -15.48 -3.34 24.14
CA GLY A 265 -15.53 -2.15 23.29
C GLY A 265 -15.08 -2.34 21.84
N LEU A 266 -14.92 -3.58 21.37
CA LEU A 266 -14.59 -3.88 19.98
C LEU A 266 -15.77 -3.66 19.03
N ILE A 267 -17.00 -3.88 19.52
CA ILE A 267 -18.23 -3.64 18.77
C ILE A 267 -19.22 -2.79 19.56
N ASP A 268 -20.18 -2.20 18.85
CA ASP A 268 -21.15 -1.24 19.39
C ASP A 268 -22.57 -1.82 19.50
N GLY A 269 -22.84 -2.94 18.84
CA GLY A 269 -24.15 -3.60 18.95
C GLY A 269 -24.24 -4.97 18.29
N ILE A 270 -25.31 -5.68 18.66
CA ILE A 270 -25.66 -6.98 18.10
C ILE A 270 -27.11 -6.89 17.61
N GLY A 271 -27.36 -7.28 16.37
CA GLY A 271 -28.70 -7.21 15.78
C GLY A 271 -28.70 -7.41 14.26
N PRO A 272 -29.88 -7.37 13.62
CA PRO A 272 -29.98 -7.54 12.17
C PRO A 272 -29.27 -6.40 11.43
N MET A 273 -28.89 -6.63 10.16
CA MET A 273 -28.22 -5.65 9.31
C MET A 273 -28.97 -4.31 9.21
N SER A 274 -30.31 -4.34 9.29
CA SER A 274 -31.13 -3.13 9.33
C SER A 274 -30.77 -2.20 10.48
N THR A 275 -30.39 -2.73 11.64
CA THR A 275 -29.94 -1.93 12.79
C THR A 275 -28.66 -1.17 12.50
N ALA A 276 -27.68 -1.83 11.88
CA ALA A 276 -26.42 -1.22 11.49
C ALA A 276 -26.65 -0.12 10.43
N LEU A 277 -27.54 -0.36 9.47
CA LEU A 277 -27.83 0.63 8.45
C LEU A 277 -28.62 1.83 8.99
N ASP A 278 -29.58 1.61 9.88
CA ASP A 278 -30.29 2.70 10.54
C ASP A 278 -29.34 3.55 11.40
N HIS A 279 -28.32 2.93 11.97
CA HIS A 279 -27.23 3.65 12.64
C HIS A 279 -26.45 4.53 11.64
N LEU A 280 -26.01 3.96 10.51
CA LEU A 280 -25.31 4.72 9.47
C LEU A 280 -26.15 5.91 8.97
N ARG A 281 -27.45 5.71 8.71
CA ARG A 281 -28.39 6.78 8.32
C ARG A 281 -28.42 7.89 9.36
N LYS A 282 -28.51 7.57 10.65
CA LYS A 282 -28.47 8.57 11.73
C LYS A 282 -27.15 9.34 11.76
N LEU A 283 -26.02 8.67 11.55
CA LEU A 283 -24.72 9.36 11.48
C LEU A 283 -24.68 10.35 10.30
N THR A 284 -25.24 9.99 9.14
CA THR A 284 -25.30 10.92 8.00
C THR A 284 -26.16 12.14 8.29
N THR A 285 -27.31 11.97 8.94
CA THR A 285 -28.19 13.11 9.26
C THR A 285 -27.59 13.99 10.35
N GLN A 286 -26.90 13.41 11.33
CA GLN A 286 -26.20 14.18 12.38
C GLN A 286 -25.00 14.96 11.85
N LYS A 287 -24.17 14.35 10.99
CA LYS A 287 -23.07 15.06 10.31
C LYS A 287 -23.61 16.18 9.41
N LYS A 288 -24.76 15.99 8.73
CA LYS A 288 -25.46 17.05 7.98
C LYS A 288 -26.12 18.12 8.88
N SER A 289 -26.55 17.76 10.10
CA SER A 289 -27.22 18.64 11.06
C SER A 289 -26.25 19.46 11.93
N LYS A 290 -24.95 19.18 11.90
CA LYS A 290 -23.91 20.13 12.32
C LYS A 290 -23.77 21.28 11.30
N ASN A 291 -24.90 21.82 10.82
CA ASN A 291 -24.93 23.15 10.23
C ASN A 291 -24.56 24.11 11.34
N PHE A 292 -23.38 24.71 11.18
CA PHE A 292 -22.82 25.67 12.11
C PHE A 292 -23.84 26.76 12.43
N ASN A 293 -24.07 26.96 13.72
CA ASN A 293 -24.75 28.16 14.19
C ASN A 293 -23.79 29.32 13.86
N MET A 294 -24.10 30.08 12.81
CA MET A 294 -23.27 31.21 12.33
C MET A 294 -23.03 32.28 13.41
N ASN A 295 -23.81 32.27 14.49
CA ASN A 295 -23.65 33.16 15.64
C ASN A 295 -22.45 32.80 16.54
N THR A 296 -21.75 31.69 16.27
CA THR A 296 -20.57 31.24 17.04
C THR A 296 -19.24 31.67 16.41
N PHE A 297 -19.24 32.23 15.21
CA PHE A 297 -18.03 32.66 14.48
C PHE A 297 -18.07 34.14 14.13
N THR A 298 -18.31 34.97 15.14
CA THR A 298 -18.36 36.43 14.99
C THR A 298 -17.07 37.00 14.39
N ASN A 299 -15.90 36.43 14.70
CA ASN A 299 -14.62 36.91 14.18
C ASN A 299 -14.36 36.44 12.74
N VAL A 300 -14.82 35.24 12.37
CA VAL A 300 -14.78 34.76 10.97
C VAL A 300 -15.68 35.61 10.07
N ALA A 301 -16.87 36.00 10.55
CA ALA A 301 -17.78 36.87 9.83
C ALA A 301 -17.23 38.31 9.67
N ALA A 302 -16.49 38.81 10.68
CA ALA A 302 -15.86 40.12 10.65
C ALA A 302 -14.69 40.21 9.65
N LEU A 303 -14.02 39.09 9.35
CA LEU A 303 -12.89 39.01 8.42
C LEU A 303 -13.24 39.48 7.00
N ALA A 304 -14.51 39.34 6.59
CA ALA A 304 -15.00 39.81 5.29
C ALA A 304 -14.95 41.34 5.12
N SER A 305 -14.72 42.10 6.21
CA SER A 305 -14.73 43.57 6.23
C SER A 305 -13.38 44.19 6.64
N VAL A 306 -12.34 43.37 6.83
CA VAL A 306 -11.01 43.84 7.27
C VAL A 306 -10.16 44.16 6.04
N GLU A 307 -9.69 45.41 5.93
CA GLU A 307 -8.69 45.79 4.92
C GLU A 307 -7.30 45.24 5.29
N ALA A 308 -6.45 45.03 4.28
CA ALA A 308 -5.21 44.24 4.39
C ALA A 308 -4.20 44.70 5.47
N ASP A 309 -4.24 45.97 5.89
CA ASP A 309 -3.39 46.47 6.98
C ASP A 309 -3.98 46.07 8.35
N GLY A 310 -3.41 45.03 8.98
CA GLY A 310 -3.79 44.54 10.31
C GLY A 310 -4.51 43.18 10.33
N ALA A 311 -4.48 42.43 9.23
CA ALA A 311 -5.20 41.17 9.07
C ALA A 311 -4.71 40.02 9.98
N GLU A 312 -3.46 40.06 10.45
CA GLU A 312 -2.86 38.97 11.25
C GLU A 312 -3.62 38.73 12.57
N GLN A 313 -3.94 39.81 13.31
CA GLN A 313 -4.74 39.70 14.54
C GLN A 313 -6.18 39.26 14.28
N ALA A 314 -6.75 39.62 13.14
CA ALA A 314 -8.11 39.20 12.76
C ALA A 314 -8.16 37.72 12.39
N LEU A 315 -7.13 37.22 11.69
CA LEU A 315 -6.95 35.80 11.35
C LEU A 315 -6.75 34.95 12.60
N ASP A 316 -5.93 35.40 13.55
CA ASP A 316 -5.73 34.71 14.82
C ASP A 316 -7.02 34.58 15.64
N LEU A 317 -7.80 35.66 15.73
CA LEU A 317 -9.09 35.65 16.42
C LEU A 317 -10.12 34.76 15.71
N ALA A 318 -10.12 34.74 14.38
CA ALA A 318 -10.98 33.85 13.60
C ALA A 318 -10.57 32.37 13.73
N ASN A 319 -9.28 32.07 13.75
CA ASN A 319 -8.74 30.73 14.02
C ASN A 319 -9.01 30.29 15.46
N ALA A 320 -9.03 31.22 16.42
CA ALA A 320 -9.44 30.95 17.79
C ALA A 320 -10.93 30.61 17.92
N ASP A 321 -11.81 31.28 17.15
CA ASP A 321 -13.23 30.91 17.04
C ASP A 321 -13.39 29.48 16.48
N LEU A 322 -12.66 29.14 15.40
CA LEU A 322 -12.65 27.79 14.81
C LEU A 322 -12.19 26.72 15.81
N THR A 323 -11.08 26.99 16.50
CA THR A 323 -10.50 26.09 17.51
C THR A 323 -11.45 25.90 18.68
N SER A 324 -12.07 26.98 19.17
CA SER A 324 -13.05 26.93 20.28
C SER A 324 -14.33 26.16 19.89
N ALA A 325 -14.67 26.12 18.60
CA ALA A 325 -15.76 25.31 18.05
C ALA A 325 -15.35 23.85 17.76
N GLY A 326 -14.12 23.45 18.07
CA GLY A 326 -13.59 22.10 17.84
C GLY A 326 -13.20 21.82 16.39
N ILE A 327 -13.00 22.87 15.58
CA ILE A 327 -12.52 22.77 14.20
C ILE A 327 -11.01 23.04 14.20
N THR A 328 -10.22 22.00 14.38
CA THR A 328 -8.75 22.11 14.48
C THR A 328 -8.02 21.75 13.19
N ASN A 329 -8.74 21.17 12.21
CA ASN A 329 -8.15 20.68 10.95
C ASN A 329 -8.13 21.74 9.85
N PHE A 330 -8.65 22.95 10.12
CA PHE A 330 -8.69 24.06 9.18
C PHE A 330 -8.13 25.31 9.86
N THR A 331 -7.18 25.96 9.20
CA THR A 331 -6.61 27.24 9.60
C THR A 331 -6.82 28.24 8.48
N ILE A 332 -7.42 29.38 8.79
CA ILE A 332 -7.56 30.50 7.88
C ILE A 332 -6.21 31.21 7.85
N VAL A 333 -5.66 31.35 6.65
CA VAL A 333 -4.39 32.03 6.39
C VAL A 333 -4.59 33.05 5.27
N GLU A 334 -3.66 34.00 5.13
CA GLU A 334 -3.68 34.91 3.99
C GLU A 334 -3.47 34.18 2.66
N GLN A 335 -4.07 34.70 1.59
CA GLN A 335 -3.88 34.15 0.24
C GLN A 335 -2.40 34.17 -0.19
N SER A 336 -1.64 35.17 0.26
CA SER A 336 -0.19 35.28 0.07
C SER A 336 0.58 34.06 0.60
N VAL A 337 0.16 33.50 1.73
CA VAL A 337 0.76 32.30 2.35
C VAL A 337 0.42 31.04 1.54
N ILE A 338 -0.79 30.97 0.98
CA ILE A 338 -1.21 29.88 0.10
C ILE A 338 -0.40 29.91 -1.21
N ASP A 339 -0.27 31.10 -1.80
CA ASP A 339 0.49 31.30 -3.04
C ASP A 339 1.97 30.98 -2.85
N GLU A 340 2.55 31.37 -1.71
CA GLU A 340 3.93 31.04 -1.34
C GLU A 340 4.12 29.54 -1.08
N GLY A 341 3.19 28.90 -0.38
CA GLY A 341 3.20 27.44 -0.19
C GLY A 341 3.10 26.67 -1.50
N ALA A 342 2.26 27.13 -2.43
CA ALA A 342 2.14 26.55 -3.78
C ALA A 342 3.44 26.74 -4.58
N ARG A 343 4.08 27.91 -4.48
CA ARG A 343 5.38 28.19 -5.09
C ARG A 343 6.46 27.23 -4.57
N VAL A 344 6.60 27.10 -3.25
CA VAL A 344 7.58 26.21 -2.61
C VAL A 344 7.32 24.75 -2.98
N THR A 345 6.06 24.33 -3.06
CA THR A 345 5.68 22.97 -3.48
C THR A 345 6.08 22.69 -4.93
N ALA A 346 5.87 23.64 -5.83
CA ALA A 346 6.28 23.53 -7.24
C ALA A 346 7.81 23.49 -7.39
N GLU A 347 8.54 24.28 -6.60
CA GLU A 347 10.00 24.26 -6.54
C GLU A 347 10.53 22.91 -6.02
N LEU A 348 9.91 22.36 -4.97
CA LEU A 348 10.26 21.05 -4.43
C LEU A 348 10.02 19.93 -5.45
N ALA A 349 8.90 19.96 -6.18
CA ALA A 349 8.62 19.00 -7.25
C ALA A 349 9.66 19.07 -8.38
N THR A 350 10.08 20.27 -8.75
CA THR A 350 11.12 20.50 -9.76
C THR A 350 12.48 19.98 -9.29
N ALA A 351 12.84 20.26 -8.03
CA ALA A 351 14.07 19.77 -7.42
C ALA A 351 14.10 18.24 -7.33
N ASN A 352 12.98 17.60 -6.93
CA ASN A 352 12.87 16.14 -6.87
C ASN A 352 12.99 15.49 -8.25
N THR A 353 12.42 16.10 -9.29
CA THR A 353 12.56 15.63 -10.68
C THR A 353 14.01 15.73 -11.16
N SER A 354 14.69 16.83 -10.81
CA SER A 354 16.10 17.03 -11.14
C SER A 354 17.01 16.03 -10.42
N LEU A 355 16.73 15.75 -9.14
CA LEU A 355 17.43 14.74 -8.35
C LEU A 355 17.24 13.32 -8.91
N ALA A 356 16.02 12.96 -9.30
CA ALA A 356 15.73 11.67 -9.93
C ALA A 356 16.49 11.50 -11.27
N SER A 357 16.57 12.57 -12.06
CA SER A 357 17.33 12.59 -13.32
C SER A 357 18.85 12.46 -13.08
N ALA A 358 19.37 13.13 -12.06
CA ALA A 358 20.76 13.00 -11.65
C ALA A 358 21.09 11.58 -11.16
N ASN A 359 20.21 10.97 -10.36
CA ASN A 359 20.36 9.60 -9.89
C ASN A 359 20.35 8.58 -11.05
N THR A 360 19.54 8.82 -12.07
CA THR A 360 19.53 7.99 -13.29
C THR A 360 20.86 8.10 -14.04
N THR A 361 21.35 9.32 -14.24
CA THR A 361 22.67 9.56 -14.86
C THR A 361 23.80 8.87 -14.09
N ILE A 362 23.79 8.95 -12.77
CA ILE A 362 24.78 8.28 -11.92
C ILE A 362 24.70 6.76 -12.07
N ALA A 363 23.49 6.19 -12.12
CA ALA A 363 23.30 4.76 -12.34
C ALA A 363 23.86 4.31 -13.70
N ASP A 364 23.60 5.07 -14.77
CA ASP A 364 24.14 4.78 -16.10
C ASP A 364 25.67 4.83 -16.13
N GLN A 365 26.26 5.85 -15.48
CA GLN A 365 27.71 5.97 -15.34
C GLN A 365 28.34 4.81 -14.56
N LEU A 366 27.66 4.30 -13.52
CA LEU A 366 28.11 3.14 -12.76
C LEU A 366 28.11 1.87 -13.62
N VAL A 367 27.09 1.67 -14.45
CA VAL A 367 27.03 0.55 -15.41
C VAL A 367 28.16 0.65 -16.45
N GLU A 368 28.45 1.84 -16.95
CA GLU A 368 29.55 2.07 -17.89
C GLU A 368 30.91 1.78 -17.24
N LEU A 369 31.12 2.21 -16.00
CA LEU A 369 32.33 1.92 -15.22
C LEU A 369 32.51 0.43 -14.98
N GLU A 370 31.43 -0.29 -14.66
CA GLU A 370 31.49 -1.75 -14.47
C GLU A 370 31.88 -2.45 -15.77
N THR A 371 31.28 -2.03 -16.89
CA THR A 371 31.62 -2.54 -18.23
C THR A 371 33.10 -2.32 -18.57
N LYS A 372 33.61 -1.10 -18.32
CA LYS A 372 35.03 -0.76 -18.51
C LYS A 372 35.93 -1.61 -17.62
N THR A 373 35.54 -1.85 -16.37
CA THR A 373 36.28 -2.67 -15.40
C THR A 373 36.37 -4.14 -15.87
N THR A 374 35.25 -4.72 -16.32
CA THR A 374 35.23 -6.07 -16.90
C THR A 374 36.12 -6.17 -18.14
N ARG A 375 36.11 -5.14 -19.00
CA ARG A 375 36.95 -5.10 -20.20
C ARG A 375 38.43 -5.07 -19.86
N ILE A 376 38.84 -4.27 -18.87
CA ILE A 376 40.23 -4.21 -18.38
C ILE A 376 40.65 -5.59 -17.87
N SER A 377 39.87 -6.22 -17.00
CA SER A 377 40.17 -7.57 -16.48
C SER A 377 40.32 -8.62 -17.59
N THR A 378 39.47 -8.53 -18.62
CA THR A 378 39.55 -9.43 -19.78
C THR A 378 40.85 -9.21 -20.56
N LEU A 379 41.25 -7.96 -20.79
CA LEU A 379 42.48 -7.59 -21.49
C LEU A 379 43.72 -8.03 -20.70
N GLU A 380 43.74 -7.83 -19.38
CA GLU A 380 44.80 -8.33 -18.50
C GLU A 380 44.96 -9.85 -18.60
N GLY A 381 43.85 -10.59 -18.63
CA GLY A 381 43.86 -12.04 -18.85
C GLY A 381 44.34 -12.47 -20.24
N VAL A 382 44.19 -11.63 -21.27
CA VAL A 382 44.76 -11.88 -22.62
C VAL A 382 46.26 -11.59 -22.65
N ILE A 383 46.70 -10.51 -21.99
CA ILE A 383 48.12 -10.15 -21.87
C ILE A 383 48.88 -11.25 -21.13
N ALA A 384 48.35 -11.72 -19.99
CA ALA A 384 48.94 -12.81 -19.22
C ALA A 384 49.06 -14.12 -20.04
N ARG A 385 48.04 -14.45 -20.84
CA ARG A 385 48.07 -15.61 -21.74
C ARG A 385 49.09 -15.46 -22.86
N ARG A 386 49.24 -14.27 -23.45
CA ARG A 386 50.27 -14.02 -24.47
C ARG A 386 51.69 -14.08 -23.90
N ALA A 387 51.92 -13.54 -22.71
CA ALA A 387 53.20 -13.61 -22.02
C ALA A 387 53.63 -15.06 -21.69
N ALA A 388 52.66 -15.97 -21.46
CA ALA A 388 52.92 -17.39 -21.22
C ALA A 388 53.24 -18.20 -22.49
N VAL A 389 52.87 -17.70 -23.68
CA VAL A 389 53.04 -18.41 -24.96
C VAL A 389 54.30 -17.97 -25.71
N ASP A 390 54.81 -16.75 -25.48
CA ASP A 390 56.07 -16.28 -26.05
C ASP A 390 56.80 -15.31 -25.09
N PRO A 391 57.73 -15.80 -24.26
CA PRO A 391 58.49 -14.97 -23.32
C PRO A 391 59.46 -13.97 -23.99
N GLY A 392 59.65 -14.05 -25.32
CA GLY A 392 60.69 -13.33 -26.06
C GLY A 392 60.21 -12.24 -27.04
N ALA A 393 58.91 -12.08 -27.28
CA ALA A 393 58.40 -11.07 -28.21
C ALA A 393 58.48 -9.64 -27.63
N LYS A 394 59.53 -8.90 -27.99
CA LYS A 394 59.67 -7.47 -27.68
C LYS A 394 58.54 -6.66 -28.35
N THR A 395 57.57 -6.17 -27.60
CA THR A 395 56.68 -5.08 -28.05
C THR A 395 57.43 -3.76 -28.02
N LYS A 396 57.52 -3.10 -29.18
CA LYS A 396 58.19 -1.80 -29.37
C LYS A 396 57.15 -0.68 -29.45
N ALA A 397 57.46 0.44 -28.76
CA ALA A 397 56.84 1.78 -28.71
C ALA A 397 55.59 1.93 -27.80
N ALA A 398 55.56 2.71 -26.70
CA ALA A 398 56.03 4.09 -26.37
C ALA A 398 55.27 5.16 -27.20
N ALA A 399 54.35 5.91 -26.58
CA ALA A 399 54.55 7.19 -25.87
C ALA A 399 54.52 8.42 -26.80
N ASP A 400 53.43 9.21 -26.71
CA ASP A 400 53.27 10.65 -26.99
C ASP A 400 51.74 10.92 -27.04
N SER A 401 51.12 11.95 -26.48
CA SER A 401 51.58 13.22 -25.94
C SER A 401 50.45 13.83 -25.10
N THR A 402 50.78 14.33 -23.91
CA THR A 402 50.05 15.40 -23.23
C THR A 402 50.02 16.66 -24.10
N ASN A 403 48.84 17.25 -24.38
CA ASN A 403 48.75 18.69 -24.63
C ASN A 403 47.34 19.28 -24.42
N LYS A 404 47.31 20.25 -23.49
CA LYS A 404 46.50 21.48 -23.36
C LYS A 404 45.07 21.56 -23.91
N ALA A 405 44.19 21.97 -23.00
CA ALA A 405 42.96 22.71 -23.28
C ALA A 405 43.27 24.07 -23.94
N GLU A 406 42.51 24.43 -24.98
CA GLU A 406 42.16 25.80 -25.33
C GLU A 406 40.85 25.82 -26.15
N ILE A 407 40.05 26.83 -25.86
CA ILE A 407 38.69 27.11 -26.34
C ILE A 407 38.76 27.71 -27.74
N ASP A 408 37.91 27.27 -28.69
CA ASP A 408 37.23 28.23 -29.57
C ASP A 408 35.93 27.69 -30.18
N ALA A 409 34.99 28.60 -30.36
CA ALA A 409 33.62 28.39 -30.82
C ALA A 409 33.50 28.45 -32.36
N GLY A 410 32.47 27.79 -32.89
CA GLY A 410 31.83 28.14 -34.16
C GLY A 410 32.22 27.30 -35.38
N GLU A 411 31.31 26.42 -35.83
CA GLU A 411 30.55 26.55 -37.09
C GLU A 411 29.78 25.26 -37.43
N GLU A 412 28.60 25.44 -38.02
CA GLU A 412 27.55 24.46 -38.36
C GLU A 412 27.97 23.31 -39.31
N PRO A 413 27.21 22.19 -39.38
CA PRO A 413 27.55 21.04 -40.20
C PRO A 413 27.12 21.23 -41.66
N LYS A 414 28.09 21.33 -42.58
CA LYS A 414 27.85 21.12 -44.02
C LYS A 414 27.95 19.64 -44.37
N VAL A 415 26.80 19.09 -44.74
CA VAL A 415 26.61 17.80 -45.41
C VAL A 415 27.44 17.75 -46.70
N ALA A 416 28.33 16.76 -46.83
CA ALA A 416 28.91 16.39 -48.12
C ALA A 416 29.19 14.87 -48.15
N ALA A 417 28.54 14.23 -49.11
CA ALA A 417 28.65 12.82 -49.44
C ALA A 417 30.01 12.44 -50.02
N HIS A 418 30.45 11.20 -49.79
CA HIS A 418 31.07 10.33 -50.81
C HIS A 418 31.21 8.88 -50.31
N ASN A 419 30.47 7.97 -50.93
CA ASN A 419 30.86 6.58 -51.22
C ASN A 419 30.00 6.16 -52.42
N GLN A 420 30.53 6.31 -53.63
CA GLN A 420 31.24 5.29 -54.42
C GLN A 420 30.36 4.20 -55.04
N ILE A 421 30.40 4.22 -56.38
CA ILE A 421 30.48 3.09 -57.32
C ILE A 421 29.16 2.48 -57.82
N ALA A 422 28.91 2.83 -59.09
CA ALA A 422 28.47 2.01 -60.22
C ALA A 422 27.34 0.99 -60.01
N ASP A 423 26.24 1.20 -60.72
CA ASP A 423 25.97 0.29 -61.83
C ASP A 423 25.11 0.92 -62.94
N LYS A 424 25.23 0.29 -64.10
CA LYS A 424 24.84 0.69 -65.44
C LYS A 424 23.40 1.20 -65.58
N GLY A 425 23.25 2.24 -66.40
CA GLY A 425 21.97 2.78 -66.76
C GLY A 425 21.12 1.86 -67.64
N TRP A 426 19.86 2.24 -67.78
CA TRP A 426 19.16 2.24 -69.05
C TRP A 426 18.03 3.26 -69.02
N LEU A 427 17.91 3.95 -70.16
CA LEU A 427 17.00 5.02 -70.51
C LEU A 427 15.54 4.54 -70.57
N GLY A 428 14.59 5.45 -70.40
CA GLY A 428 13.32 5.30 -71.12
C GLY A 428 12.09 6.01 -70.53
N VAL A 429 12.06 7.33 -70.71
CA VAL A 429 10.89 8.22 -70.90
C VAL A 429 9.97 8.48 -69.71
#